data_AF-A4II79-F1
#
_entry.id   AF-A4II79-F1
#
_cell.length_a   1.000
_cell.length_b   1.000
_cell.length_c   1.000
_cell.angle_alpha   90.00
_cell.angle_beta   90.00
_cell.angle_gamma   90.00
#
_symmetry.space_group_name_H-M   'P 1'
#
loop_
_entity.id
_entity.type
_entity.pdbx_description
1 polymer ?
#
loop_
_entity_poly.entity_id
_entity_poly.type
_entity_poly.pdbx_seq_one_letter_code
_entity_poly.pdbx_strand_id
1 'polypeptide(L)'
;MKTNHNLEELNTCMQGKVIYIFGDSTLRQWMLYFRSKLNEMTVLNLYESGWAQKIWGIDLKRNMRVSWKRHGNPFISSSYQSCREDRTIPREIDLIGGHDKTVVVLNVGYHFRPYPVHHFIRRLINIRRALVRLFRRSPETKVILKTENLVATSTTHETNSDFHGLIHYFVFELIFKDLNVGFVNGWDMTAAFDAKDVHPPPEYIQNEIDLFMTYFC
;
A
#
# COMPACT_ATOMS: atom_id res chain seq x y z
N MET A 1 -15.55 -11.80 -13.41
CA MET A 1 -16.16 -12.63 -12.33
C MET A 1 -15.93 -11.88 -11.03
N LYS A 2 -16.99 -11.50 -10.30
CA LYS A 2 -16.84 -10.96 -8.93
C LYS A 2 -16.47 -12.14 -8.03
N THR A 3 -15.20 -12.35 -7.76
CA THR A 3 -14.76 -13.15 -6.62
C THR A 3 -14.92 -12.28 -5.39
N ASN A 4 -16.16 -12.15 -4.90
CA ASN A 4 -16.36 -11.70 -3.52
C ASN A 4 -15.81 -12.84 -2.68
N HIS A 5 -14.60 -12.68 -2.12
CA HIS A 5 -14.18 -13.60 -1.08
C HIS A 5 -15.20 -13.50 0.04
N ASN A 6 -15.90 -14.60 0.31
CA ASN A 6 -16.83 -14.61 1.43
C ASN A 6 -16.02 -14.38 2.73
N LEU A 7 -16.67 -13.89 3.79
CA LEU A 7 -15.96 -13.55 5.03
C LEU A 7 -15.19 -14.74 5.63
N GLU A 8 -15.62 -15.97 5.34
CA GLU A 8 -15.00 -17.21 5.79
C GLU A 8 -13.69 -17.52 5.04
N GLU A 9 -13.65 -17.31 3.72
CA GLU A 9 -12.45 -17.39 2.90
C GLU A 9 -11.42 -16.35 3.34
N LEU A 10 -11.88 -15.10 3.58
CA LEU A 10 -11.02 -14.05 4.12
C LEU A 10 -10.43 -14.47 5.47
N ASN A 11 -11.26 -14.98 6.38
CA ASN A 11 -10.80 -15.43 7.70
C ASN A 11 -9.77 -16.54 7.61
N THR A 12 -10.00 -17.53 6.74
CA THR A 12 -9.12 -18.69 6.57
C THR A 12 -7.79 -18.29 5.95
N CYS A 13 -7.83 -17.50 4.87
CA CYS A 13 -6.61 -17.08 4.18
C CYS A 13 -5.72 -16.16 5.04
N MET A 14 -6.33 -15.32 5.88
CA MET A 14 -5.61 -14.37 6.73
C MET A 14 -4.93 -15.03 7.96
N GLN A 15 -5.23 -16.30 8.25
CA GLN A 15 -4.65 -17.02 9.37
C GLN A 15 -3.11 -17.04 9.31
N GLY A 16 -2.47 -16.59 10.39
CA GLY A 16 -1.01 -16.58 10.53
C GLY A 16 -0.28 -15.52 9.70
N LYS A 17 -0.99 -14.66 8.94
CA LYS A 17 -0.34 -13.69 8.05
C LYS A 17 0.34 -12.56 8.81
N VAL A 18 1.47 -12.11 8.28
CA VAL A 18 2.17 -10.91 8.73
C VAL A 18 2.23 -9.94 7.56
N ILE A 19 1.36 -8.93 7.58
CA ILE A 19 1.17 -8.00 6.48
C ILE A 19 1.79 -6.64 6.82
N TYR A 20 2.74 -6.21 6.00
CA TYR A 20 3.37 -4.90 6.08
C TYR A 20 2.85 -4.01 4.97
N ILE A 21 2.11 -2.96 5.32
CA ILE A 21 1.58 -1.97 4.39
C ILE A 21 2.40 -0.68 4.56
N PHE A 22 3.06 -0.27 3.49
CA PHE A 22 3.86 0.96 3.46
C PHE A 22 3.34 1.90 2.39
N GLY A 23 2.94 3.12 2.75
CA GLY A 23 2.58 4.05 1.68
C GLY A 23 1.82 5.28 2.09
N ASP A 24 0.92 5.70 1.23
CA ASP A 24 0.12 6.90 1.39
C ASP A 24 -1.25 6.63 2.04
N SER A 25 -2.11 7.64 2.03
CA SER A 25 -3.46 7.58 2.59
C SER A 25 -4.37 6.58 1.88
N THR A 26 -4.12 6.25 0.60
CA THR A 26 -4.97 5.29 -0.13
C THR A 26 -4.71 3.85 0.34
N LEU A 27 -3.46 3.46 0.56
CA LEU A 27 -3.16 2.18 1.22
C LEU A 27 -3.54 2.16 2.71
N ARG A 28 -3.67 3.33 3.34
CA ARG A 28 -4.22 3.40 4.70
C ARG A 28 -5.69 2.95 4.74
N GLN A 29 -6.46 3.19 3.67
CA GLN A 29 -7.85 2.72 3.59
C GLN A 29 -7.95 1.20 3.71
N TRP A 30 -6.93 0.45 3.27
CA TRP A 30 -6.89 -1.01 3.42
C TRP A 30 -6.78 -1.42 4.89
N MET A 31 -5.94 -0.74 5.68
CA MET A 31 -5.85 -0.99 7.13
C MET A 31 -7.17 -0.69 7.84
N LEU A 32 -7.86 0.38 7.42
CA LEU A 32 -9.19 0.71 7.95
C LEU A 32 -10.23 -0.34 7.54
N TYR A 33 -10.15 -0.84 6.30
CA TYR A 33 -11.00 -1.91 5.81
C TYR A 33 -10.81 -3.19 6.64
N PHE A 34 -9.56 -3.64 6.84
CA PHE A 34 -9.27 -4.80 7.69
C PHE A 34 -9.81 -4.63 9.11
N ARG A 35 -9.59 -3.47 9.73
CA ARG A 35 -10.15 -3.15 11.05
C ARG A 35 -11.69 -3.27 11.06
N SER A 36 -12.36 -2.86 10.00
CA SER A 36 -13.83 -2.91 9.92
C SER A 36 -14.40 -4.30 9.68
N LYS A 37 -13.62 -5.22 9.09
CA LYS A 37 -14.07 -6.58 8.73
C LYS A 37 -13.58 -7.66 9.69
N LEU A 38 -12.45 -7.44 10.38
CA LEU A 38 -11.83 -8.40 11.27
C LEU A 38 -12.11 -8.01 12.72
N ASN A 39 -13.28 -8.42 13.22
CA ASN A 39 -13.82 -7.99 14.52
C ASN A 39 -12.92 -8.28 15.74
N GLU A 40 -12.00 -9.24 15.62
CA GLU A 40 -11.09 -9.66 16.71
C GLU A 40 -9.78 -8.87 16.71
N MET A 41 -9.57 -8.01 15.71
CA MET A 41 -8.34 -7.24 15.55
C MET A 41 -8.32 -6.07 16.55
N THR A 42 -7.34 -6.09 17.45
CA THR A 42 -7.01 -4.96 18.31
C THR A 42 -6.08 -4.00 17.59
N VAL A 43 -6.42 -2.71 17.59
CA VAL A 43 -5.64 -1.67 16.91
C VAL A 43 -4.84 -0.85 17.91
N LEU A 44 -3.53 -0.79 17.67
CA LEU A 44 -2.57 -0.01 18.43
C LEU A 44 -2.08 1.16 17.58
N ASN A 45 -2.31 2.36 18.09
CA ASN A 45 -1.80 3.60 17.53
C ASN A 45 -0.42 3.88 18.13
N LEU A 46 0.60 4.03 17.29
CA LEU A 46 1.99 4.22 17.76
C LEU A 46 2.36 5.71 17.85
N TYR A 47 3.65 6.05 17.77
CA TYR A 47 4.11 7.44 17.83
C TYR A 47 3.41 8.33 16.79
N GLU A 48 3.38 9.65 17.05
CA GLU A 48 2.69 10.68 16.24
C GLU A 48 1.19 10.81 16.52
N SER A 49 0.53 11.81 15.92
CA SER A 49 -0.90 12.05 16.02
C SER A 49 -1.50 12.33 14.64
N GLY A 50 -2.82 12.19 14.52
CA GLY A 50 -3.51 12.38 13.24
C GLY A 50 -3.48 11.14 12.35
N TRP A 51 -3.86 11.30 11.08
CA TRP A 51 -4.05 10.17 10.18
C TRP A 51 -2.73 9.51 9.76
N ALA A 52 -1.63 10.27 9.75
CA ALA A 52 -0.32 9.80 9.34
C ALA A 52 0.39 8.90 10.38
N GLN A 53 -0.21 8.76 11.57
CA GLN A 53 0.26 7.92 12.66
C GLN A 53 0.37 6.45 12.24
N LYS A 54 1.47 5.79 12.61
CA LYS A 54 1.67 4.36 12.35
C LYS A 54 0.69 3.50 13.16
N ILE A 55 0.12 2.49 12.50
CA ILE A 55 -0.95 1.65 13.06
C ILE A 55 -0.51 0.18 13.02
N TRP A 56 -0.71 -0.54 14.12
CA TRP A 56 -0.67 -2.00 14.16
C TRP A 56 -2.06 -2.57 14.44
N GLY A 57 -2.48 -3.54 13.64
CA GLY A 57 -3.61 -4.41 13.92
C GLY A 57 -3.09 -5.78 14.35
N ILE A 58 -3.42 -6.21 15.56
CA ILE A 58 -3.04 -7.50 16.13
C ILE A 58 -4.30 -8.33 16.32
N ASP A 59 -4.32 -9.53 15.76
CA ASP A 59 -5.40 -10.48 15.92
C ASP A 59 -4.83 -11.77 16.50
N LEU A 60 -4.98 -11.92 17.82
CA LEU A 60 -4.40 -13.06 18.56
C LEU A 60 -5.10 -14.38 18.19
N LYS A 61 -6.39 -14.35 17.90
CA LYS A 61 -7.17 -15.53 17.52
C LYS A 61 -6.70 -16.09 16.17
N ARG A 62 -6.40 -15.19 15.22
CA ARG A 62 -5.87 -15.55 13.90
C ARG A 62 -4.34 -15.68 13.87
N ASN A 63 -3.65 -15.43 14.99
CA ASN A 63 -2.20 -15.29 15.06
C ASN A 63 -1.63 -14.39 13.93
N MET A 64 -2.28 -13.25 13.71
CA MET A 64 -2.05 -12.38 12.54
C MET A 64 -1.66 -10.97 12.99
N ARG A 65 -0.82 -10.31 12.18
CA ARG A 65 -0.53 -8.89 12.32
C ARG A 65 -0.64 -8.18 10.98
N VAL A 66 -1.31 -7.04 10.96
CA VAL A 66 -1.27 -6.06 9.87
C VAL A 66 -0.64 -4.79 10.41
N SER A 67 0.26 -4.16 9.66
CA SER A 67 0.79 -2.84 10.02
C SER A 67 0.68 -1.88 8.86
N TRP A 68 0.25 -0.66 9.13
CA TRP A 68 0.34 0.44 8.19
C TRP A 68 1.35 1.47 8.68
N LYS A 69 2.24 1.88 7.78
CA LYS A 69 3.21 2.94 8.02
C LYS A 69 3.27 3.87 6.81
N ARG A 70 3.24 5.18 7.07
CA ARG A 70 3.47 6.21 6.05
C ARG A 70 4.83 6.03 5.36
N HIS A 71 4.93 6.30 4.07
CA HIS A 71 6.24 6.40 3.45
C HIS A 71 7.02 7.63 3.97
N GLY A 72 8.34 7.56 3.92
CA GLY A 72 9.22 8.68 4.27
C GLY A 72 9.17 9.81 3.23
N ASN A 73 9.76 10.96 3.59
CA ASN A 73 9.73 12.20 2.80
C ASN A 73 10.16 12.05 1.31
N PRO A 74 9.58 12.80 0.35
CA PRO A 74 8.47 13.74 0.53
C PRO A 74 7.17 13.01 0.90
N PHE A 75 6.40 13.55 1.84
CA PHE A 75 5.10 13.01 2.24
C PHE A 75 4.17 14.18 2.53
N ILE A 76 3.15 14.37 1.70
CA ILE A 76 2.26 15.51 1.80
C ILE A 76 1.17 15.20 2.82
N SER A 77 1.17 15.91 3.93
CA SER A 77 0.18 15.72 5.00
C SER A 77 -0.01 16.98 5.82
N SER A 78 -1.24 17.18 6.30
CA SER A 78 -1.56 18.17 7.34
C SER A 78 -1.29 17.68 8.76
N SER A 79 -1.00 16.38 8.95
CA SER A 79 -0.72 15.81 10.28
C SER A 79 0.71 16.10 10.72
N TYR A 80 0.93 16.20 12.04
CA TYR A 80 2.28 16.30 12.60
C TYR A 80 3.10 15.05 12.27
N GLN A 81 4.36 15.25 11.89
CA GLN A 81 5.29 14.17 11.54
C GLN A 81 6.57 14.32 12.37
N SER A 82 6.97 13.24 13.00
CA SER A 82 8.23 13.16 13.73
C SER A 82 9.31 12.50 12.87
N CYS A 83 10.58 12.76 13.22
CA CYS A 83 11.71 12.02 12.65
C CYS A 83 11.80 10.58 13.18
N ARG A 84 11.08 10.23 14.26
CA ARG A 84 11.11 8.89 14.88
C ARG A 84 10.58 7.81 13.96
N GLU A 85 9.63 8.15 13.09
CA GLU A 85 9.02 7.23 12.12
C GLU A 85 9.48 7.44 10.67
N ASP A 86 10.52 8.26 10.40
CA ASP A 86 10.92 8.62 9.03
C ASP A 86 11.82 7.59 8.31
N ARG A 87 11.85 6.35 8.81
CA ARG A 87 12.53 5.24 8.08
C ARG A 87 11.88 5.02 6.72
N THR A 88 12.70 4.98 5.69
CA THR A 88 12.26 4.79 4.31
C THR A 88 11.79 3.35 4.06
N ILE A 89 10.91 3.17 3.07
CA ILE A 89 10.42 1.84 2.65
C ILE A 89 11.57 0.84 2.39
N PRO A 90 12.65 1.19 1.65
CA PRO A 90 13.78 0.28 1.48
C PRO A 90 14.39 -0.20 2.80
N ARG A 91 14.53 0.70 3.79
CA ARG A 91 15.08 0.35 5.09
C ARG A 91 14.13 -0.54 5.89
N GLU A 92 12.83 -0.28 5.84
CA GLU A 92 11.83 -1.14 6.48
C GLU A 92 11.83 -2.54 5.84
N ILE A 93 11.91 -2.63 4.50
CA ILE A 93 12.02 -3.91 3.79
C ILE A 93 13.27 -4.68 4.21
N ASP A 94 14.43 -4.02 4.33
CA ASP A 94 15.69 -4.65 4.75
C ASP A 94 15.64 -5.23 6.18
N LEU A 95 14.69 -4.79 7.02
CA LEU A 95 14.47 -5.32 8.37
C LEU A 95 13.49 -6.50 8.40
N ILE A 96 12.83 -6.81 7.28
CA ILE A 96 11.92 -7.95 7.15
C ILE A 96 12.74 -9.19 6.79
N GLY A 97 12.73 -10.20 7.67
CA GLY A 97 13.33 -11.51 7.39
C GLY A 97 12.65 -12.24 6.23
N GLY A 98 11.31 -12.22 6.21
CA GLY A 98 10.48 -12.89 5.22
C GLY A 98 10.03 -14.29 5.68
N HIS A 99 8.95 -14.81 5.08
CA HIS A 99 8.35 -16.13 5.30
C HIS A 99 7.22 -16.34 4.28
N ASP A 100 6.70 -17.57 4.12
CA ASP A 100 5.54 -17.86 3.25
C ASP A 100 4.21 -17.20 3.71
N LYS A 101 4.20 -16.69 4.96
CA LYS A 101 3.09 -15.93 5.56
C LYS A 101 3.34 -14.43 5.55
N THR A 102 4.51 -13.98 5.10
CA THR A 102 4.85 -12.56 5.02
C THR A 102 4.29 -11.98 3.74
N VAL A 103 3.57 -10.88 3.88
CA VAL A 103 3.04 -10.09 2.76
C VAL A 103 3.52 -8.65 2.90
N VAL A 104 4.08 -8.08 1.84
CA VAL A 104 4.49 -6.67 1.78
C VAL A 104 3.65 -5.96 0.74
N VAL A 105 3.02 -4.85 1.12
CA VAL A 105 2.20 -4.01 0.24
C VAL A 105 2.78 -2.61 0.22
N LEU A 106 2.94 -2.01 -0.96
CA LEU A 106 3.42 -0.63 -1.03
C LEU A 106 2.86 0.23 -2.16
N ASN A 107 2.80 1.53 -1.88
CA ASN A 107 2.59 2.61 -2.84
C ASN A 107 3.24 3.90 -2.33
N VAL A 108 3.50 4.88 -3.20
CA VAL A 108 4.04 6.19 -2.80
C VAL A 108 3.60 7.37 -3.68
N GLY A 109 2.92 7.10 -4.81
CA GLY A 109 3.02 7.97 -5.97
C GLY A 109 2.31 9.32 -5.86
N TYR A 110 1.15 9.39 -5.20
CA TYR A 110 0.37 10.63 -5.11
C TYR A 110 1.18 11.79 -4.50
N HIS A 111 1.97 11.51 -3.45
CA HIS A 111 2.80 12.52 -2.79
C HIS A 111 4.01 12.99 -3.60
N PHE A 112 4.32 12.34 -4.71
CA PHE A 112 5.39 12.74 -5.61
C PHE A 112 4.91 13.60 -6.78
N ARG A 113 3.59 13.71 -7.04
CA ARG A 113 3.07 14.47 -8.20
C ARG A 113 3.57 15.92 -8.25
N PRO A 114 3.69 16.65 -7.13
CA PRO A 114 4.21 18.04 -7.16
C PRO A 114 5.73 18.15 -7.33
N TYR A 115 6.46 17.03 -7.35
CA TYR A 115 7.91 17.01 -7.38
C TYR A 115 8.43 16.59 -8.75
N PRO A 116 9.64 17.03 -9.15
CA PRO A 116 10.28 16.53 -10.35
C PRO A 116 10.33 15.00 -10.41
N VAL A 117 9.91 14.42 -11.53
CA VAL A 117 9.75 12.96 -11.74
C VAL A 117 10.99 12.14 -11.38
N HIS A 118 12.19 12.72 -11.48
CA HIS A 118 13.44 12.04 -11.13
C HIS A 118 13.51 11.65 -9.63
N HIS A 119 12.82 12.38 -8.74
CA HIS A 119 12.71 11.99 -7.32
C HIS A 119 11.87 10.72 -7.15
N PHE A 120 10.76 10.61 -7.90
CA PHE A 120 9.92 9.42 -7.92
C PHE A 120 10.68 8.23 -8.49
N ILE A 121 11.34 8.39 -9.65
CA ILE A 121 12.20 7.35 -10.25
C ILE A 121 13.25 6.85 -9.25
N ARG A 122 13.98 7.77 -8.60
CA ARG A 122 14.99 7.41 -7.59
C ARG A 122 14.38 6.66 -6.41
N ARG A 123 13.18 7.05 -5.95
CA ARG A 123 12.45 6.36 -4.87
C ARG A 123 12.17 4.91 -5.26
N LEU A 124 11.61 4.70 -6.45
CA LEU A 124 11.21 3.37 -6.91
C LEU A 124 12.43 2.47 -7.18
N ILE A 125 13.52 2.98 -7.75
CA ILE A 125 14.77 2.20 -7.94
C ILE A 125 15.29 1.66 -6.61
N ASN A 126 15.27 2.48 -5.55
CA ASN A 126 15.72 2.05 -4.23
C ASN A 126 14.78 1.00 -3.61
N ILE A 127 13.47 1.13 -3.84
CA ILE A 127 12.48 0.12 -3.44
C ILE A 127 12.72 -1.18 -4.20
N ARG A 128 12.86 -1.16 -5.54
CA ARG A 128 13.21 -2.33 -6.35
C ARG A 128 14.43 -3.05 -5.80
N ARG A 129 15.51 -2.33 -5.50
CA ARG A 129 16.74 -2.91 -4.93
C ARG A 129 16.48 -3.62 -3.59
N ALA A 130 15.66 -3.04 -2.73
CA ALA A 130 15.29 -3.66 -1.45
C ALA A 130 14.41 -4.90 -1.64
N LEU A 131 13.46 -4.87 -2.57
CA LEU A 131 12.65 -6.03 -2.94
C LEU A 131 13.50 -7.17 -3.54
N VAL A 132 14.45 -6.87 -4.41
CA VAL A 132 15.40 -7.87 -4.93
C VAL A 132 16.19 -8.52 -3.79
N ARG A 133 16.63 -7.73 -2.79
CA ARG A 133 17.27 -8.30 -1.59
C ARG A 133 16.29 -9.16 -0.78
N LEU A 134 15.03 -8.76 -0.66
CA LEU A 134 13.98 -9.53 0.02
C LEU A 134 13.75 -10.88 -0.64
N PHE A 135 13.58 -10.91 -1.95
CA PHE A 135 13.38 -12.17 -2.68
C PHE A 135 14.59 -13.09 -2.64
N ARG A 136 15.81 -12.56 -2.51
CA ARG A 136 17.00 -13.38 -2.30
C ARG A 136 17.05 -14.07 -0.95
N ARG A 137 16.49 -13.46 0.10
CA ARG A 137 16.45 -14.04 1.45
C ARG A 137 15.20 -14.87 1.72
N SER A 138 14.08 -14.53 1.07
CA SER A 138 12.78 -15.16 1.25
C SER A 138 12.00 -15.07 -0.08
N PRO A 139 12.26 -15.97 -1.03
CA PRO A 139 11.57 -16.00 -2.33
C PRO A 139 10.07 -16.27 -2.21
N GLU A 140 9.63 -16.85 -1.09
CA GLU A 140 8.23 -17.17 -0.78
C GLU A 140 7.42 -15.97 -0.26
N THR A 141 8.09 -14.88 0.17
CA THR A 141 7.40 -13.66 0.60
C THR A 141 6.59 -13.06 -0.56
N LYS A 142 5.33 -12.74 -0.30
CA LYS A 142 4.44 -12.12 -1.30
C LYS A 142 4.58 -10.61 -1.25
N VAL A 143 4.76 -9.99 -2.40
CA VAL A 143 4.87 -8.53 -2.52
C VAL A 143 3.79 -8.05 -3.48
N ILE A 144 2.94 -7.14 -3.03
CA ILE A 144 1.88 -6.54 -3.83
C ILE A 144 2.14 -5.04 -3.95
N LEU A 145 2.08 -4.55 -5.18
CA LEU A 145 2.30 -3.16 -5.52
C LEU A 145 0.96 -2.54 -5.91
N LYS A 146 0.63 -1.39 -5.32
CA LYS A 146 -0.57 -0.63 -5.68
C LYS A 146 -0.17 0.61 -6.47
N THR A 147 -0.72 0.79 -7.67
CA THR A 147 -0.55 2.01 -8.45
C THR A 147 -1.40 3.15 -7.90
N GLU A 148 -1.13 4.38 -8.34
CA GLU A 148 -1.88 5.56 -7.91
C GLU A 148 -3.34 5.50 -8.38
N ASN A 149 -4.23 6.16 -7.64
CA ASN A 149 -5.60 6.40 -8.06
C ASN A 149 -5.64 7.59 -9.03
N LEU A 150 -6.64 7.60 -9.91
CA LEU A 150 -7.02 8.81 -10.65
C LEU A 150 -7.61 9.87 -9.71
N VAL A 151 -7.51 11.13 -10.13
CA VAL A 151 -8.06 12.28 -9.41
C VAL A 151 -8.66 13.27 -10.42
N ALA A 152 -9.95 13.12 -10.69
CA ALA A 152 -10.66 13.99 -11.63
C ALA A 152 -10.98 15.37 -11.03
N THR A 153 -11.27 15.45 -9.73
CA THR A 153 -11.64 16.71 -9.05
C THR A 153 -10.58 17.10 -8.02
N SER A 154 -9.47 17.67 -8.50
CA SER A 154 -8.45 18.25 -7.62
C SER A 154 -8.51 19.77 -7.64
N THR A 155 -8.63 20.39 -6.46
CA THR A 155 -8.45 21.85 -6.28
C THR A 155 -6.99 22.28 -6.53
N THR A 156 -6.08 21.33 -6.71
CA THR A 156 -4.64 21.54 -6.97
C THR A 156 -4.20 20.89 -8.29
N HIS A 157 -5.09 20.91 -9.31
CA HIS A 157 -4.88 20.22 -10.59
C HIS A 157 -3.53 20.54 -11.28
N GLU A 158 -3.00 21.76 -11.17
CA GLU A 158 -1.69 22.10 -11.75
C GLU A 158 -0.53 21.23 -11.21
N THR A 159 -0.59 20.86 -9.94
CA THR A 159 0.49 20.12 -9.24
C THR A 159 0.14 18.66 -8.94
N ASN A 160 -1.14 18.28 -8.98
CA ASN A 160 -1.59 16.94 -8.59
C ASN A 160 -2.52 16.26 -9.61
N SER A 161 -2.71 16.81 -10.81
CA SER A 161 -3.54 16.17 -11.85
C SER A 161 -2.98 14.83 -12.33
N ASP A 162 -3.84 14.09 -13.03
CA ASP A 162 -3.51 12.80 -13.63
C ASP A 162 -2.49 12.92 -14.78
N PHE A 163 -2.19 14.12 -15.28
CA PHE A 163 -1.04 14.33 -16.17
C PHE A 163 0.28 13.83 -15.53
N HIS A 164 0.52 14.18 -14.26
CA HIS A 164 1.69 13.73 -13.52
C HIS A 164 1.57 12.25 -13.13
N GLY A 165 0.36 11.84 -12.71
CA GLY A 165 0.07 10.46 -12.33
C GLY A 165 0.28 9.45 -13.48
N LEU A 166 -0.01 9.83 -14.73
CA LEU A 166 0.18 8.95 -15.89
C LEU A 166 1.66 8.64 -16.14
N ILE A 167 2.53 9.64 -16.00
CA ILE A 167 3.98 9.44 -16.10
C ILE A 167 4.46 8.52 -14.97
N HIS A 168 3.95 8.73 -13.76
CA HIS A 168 4.27 7.86 -12.63
C HIS A 168 3.81 6.42 -12.86
N TYR A 169 2.62 6.21 -13.41
CA TYR A 169 2.09 4.89 -13.75
C TYR A 169 3.06 4.12 -14.65
N PHE A 170 3.48 4.70 -15.79
CA PHE A 170 4.41 4.04 -16.70
C PHE A 170 5.79 3.79 -16.08
N VAL A 171 6.31 4.76 -15.32
CA VAL A 171 7.58 4.61 -14.60
C VAL A 171 7.48 3.47 -13.58
N PHE A 172 6.36 3.37 -12.88
CA PHE A 172 6.12 2.34 -11.86
C PHE A 172 6.10 0.94 -12.48
N GLU A 173 5.32 0.74 -13.54
CA GLU A 173 5.29 -0.53 -14.28
C GLU A 173 6.67 -0.91 -14.82
N LEU A 174 7.37 0.04 -15.45
CA LEU A 174 8.69 -0.21 -16.00
C LEU A 174 9.72 -0.58 -14.92
N ILE A 175 9.73 0.14 -13.80
CA ILE A 175 10.70 -0.09 -12.73
C ILE A 175 10.43 -1.41 -12.02
N PHE A 176 9.18 -1.86 -11.89
CA PHE A 176 8.89 -3.13 -11.21
C PHE A 176 8.73 -4.32 -12.15
N LYS A 177 8.86 -4.08 -13.46
CA LYS A 177 8.92 -5.13 -14.49
C LYS A 177 9.92 -6.23 -14.10
N ASP A 178 9.56 -7.46 -14.43
CA ASP A 178 10.36 -8.68 -14.23
C ASP A 178 10.58 -9.08 -12.76
N LEU A 179 9.95 -8.41 -11.78
CA LEU A 179 9.89 -8.94 -10.41
C LEU A 179 8.66 -9.83 -10.23
N ASN A 180 8.79 -10.84 -9.37
CA ASN A 180 7.67 -11.65 -8.91
C ASN A 180 6.82 -10.88 -7.89
N VAL A 181 6.01 -9.95 -8.38
CA VAL A 181 5.13 -9.08 -7.57
C VAL A 181 3.70 -9.15 -8.12
N GLY A 182 2.71 -8.99 -7.23
CA GLY A 182 1.33 -8.73 -7.63
C GLY A 182 1.09 -7.25 -7.87
N PHE A 183 0.14 -6.91 -8.74
CA PHE A 183 -0.26 -5.53 -9.00
C PHE A 183 -1.75 -5.32 -8.71
N VAL A 184 -2.07 -4.37 -7.83
CA VAL A 184 -3.41 -3.80 -7.73
C VAL A 184 -3.39 -2.49 -8.50
N ASN A 185 -3.95 -2.52 -9.71
CA ASN A 185 -3.89 -1.37 -10.61
C ASN A 185 -4.96 -0.33 -10.23
N GLY A 186 -4.65 0.49 -9.22
CA GLY A 186 -5.50 1.59 -8.78
C GLY A 186 -5.89 2.54 -9.91
N TRP A 187 -5.01 2.76 -10.89
CA TRP A 187 -5.28 3.60 -12.06
C TRP A 187 -6.45 3.05 -12.89
N ASP A 188 -6.33 1.81 -13.38
CA ASP A 188 -7.37 1.18 -14.18
C ASP A 188 -8.66 0.96 -13.38
N MET A 189 -8.52 0.56 -12.12
CA MET A 189 -9.67 0.31 -11.26
C MET A 189 -10.46 1.62 -11.00
N THR A 190 -9.78 2.74 -10.73
CA THR A 190 -10.44 4.03 -10.52
C THR A 190 -11.04 4.59 -11.81
N ALA A 191 -10.40 4.35 -12.97
CA ALA A 191 -11.00 4.64 -14.27
C ALA A 191 -12.32 3.88 -14.48
N ALA A 192 -12.29 2.56 -14.25
CA ALA A 192 -13.46 1.71 -14.43
C ALA A 192 -14.61 2.03 -13.45
N PHE A 193 -14.27 2.58 -12.28
CA PHE A 193 -15.23 2.99 -11.26
C PHE A 193 -15.77 4.42 -11.45
N ASP A 194 -15.25 5.20 -12.41
CA ASP A 194 -15.50 6.65 -12.53
C ASP A 194 -15.22 7.40 -11.21
N ALA A 195 -14.11 7.04 -10.55
CA ALA A 195 -13.73 7.67 -9.29
C ALA A 195 -13.21 9.09 -9.53
N LYS A 196 -13.79 10.06 -8.81
CA LYS A 196 -13.43 11.48 -8.93
C LYS A 196 -12.45 11.95 -7.86
N ASP A 197 -12.45 11.27 -6.72
CA ASP A 197 -11.64 11.57 -5.54
C ASP A 197 -10.45 10.60 -5.44
N VAL A 198 -9.33 11.10 -4.92
CA VAL A 198 -8.13 10.30 -4.62
C VAL A 198 -8.40 9.21 -3.57
N HIS A 199 -9.42 9.41 -2.72
CA HIS A 199 -9.94 8.46 -1.74
C HIS A 199 -11.30 7.88 -2.19
N PRO A 200 -11.31 6.84 -3.04
CA PRO A 200 -12.53 6.15 -3.43
C PRO A 200 -13.33 5.59 -2.23
N PRO A 201 -14.64 5.33 -2.42
CA PRO A 201 -15.51 4.88 -1.35
C PRO A 201 -15.26 3.41 -0.96
N PRO A 202 -15.82 2.92 0.17
CA PRO A 202 -15.54 1.58 0.70
C PRO A 202 -15.80 0.42 -0.28
N GLU A 203 -16.78 0.54 -1.18
CA GLU A 203 -17.10 -0.48 -2.19
C GLU A 203 -15.94 -0.68 -3.17
N TYR A 204 -15.25 0.40 -3.52
CA TYR A 204 -14.05 0.33 -4.34
C TYR A 204 -12.89 -0.32 -3.57
N ILE A 205 -12.70 0.04 -2.30
CA ILE A 205 -11.65 -0.54 -1.45
C ILE A 205 -11.87 -2.05 -1.30
N GLN A 206 -13.11 -2.51 -1.21
CA GLN A 206 -13.40 -3.94 -1.22
C GLN A 206 -12.89 -4.63 -2.49
N ASN A 207 -13.11 -4.05 -3.68
CA ASN A 207 -12.59 -4.63 -4.93
C ASN A 207 -11.05 -4.69 -4.96
N GLU A 208 -10.37 -3.67 -4.42
CA GLU A 208 -8.91 -3.68 -4.29
C GLU A 208 -8.42 -4.79 -3.35
N ILE A 209 -9.12 -4.99 -2.23
CA ILE A 209 -8.83 -6.06 -1.29
C ILE A 209 -9.09 -7.41 -1.91
N ASP A 210 -10.21 -7.60 -2.62
CA ASP A 210 -10.53 -8.87 -3.28
C ASP A 210 -9.43 -9.24 -4.29
N LEU A 211 -8.97 -8.31 -5.13
CA LEU A 211 -7.84 -8.55 -6.03
C LEU A 211 -6.53 -8.80 -5.26
N PHE A 212 -6.25 -8.03 -4.21
CA PHE A 212 -5.09 -8.22 -3.35
C PHE A 212 -5.02 -9.64 -2.78
N MET A 213 -6.14 -10.18 -2.30
CA MET A 213 -6.22 -11.51 -1.71
C MET A 213 -5.86 -12.61 -2.71
N THR A 214 -6.22 -12.47 -4.00
CA THR A 214 -5.91 -13.47 -5.05
C THR A 214 -4.41 -13.74 -5.27
N TYR A 215 -3.51 -12.91 -4.72
CA TYR A 215 -2.06 -13.09 -4.86
C TYR A 215 -1.44 -14.06 -3.83
N PHE A 216 -2.16 -14.37 -2.75
CA PHE A 216 -1.61 -15.15 -1.63
C PHE A 216 -2.63 -16.01 -0.86
N CYS A 217 -3.90 -15.87 -1.21
CA CYS A 217 -4.87 -16.95 -1.24
C CYS A 217 -4.76 -17.63 -2.62
#